data_AF-A0A183DJD5-F1
#
_entry.id   AF-A0A183DJD5-F1
#
_cell.length_a   1.000
_cell.length_b   1.000
_cell.length_c   1.000
_cell.angle_alpha   90.00
_cell.angle_beta   90.00
_cell.angle_gamma   90.00
#
_symmetry.space_group_name_H-M   'P 1'
#
loop_
_entity.id
_entity.type
_entity.pdbx_description
1 polymer ?
#
loop_
_entity_poly.entity_id
_entity_poly.type
_entity_poly.pdbx_seq_one_letter_code
_entity_poly.pdbx_strand_id
1 'polypeptide(L)'
;MKAVIQLKQKVNETLAALQALVDRNRLSIGCKLNGALRGKVINLYMNAREACEAEANFVRKLLEDIEKLRRMRYATQRSGLLARGELMQLLMQRARHIPLWIGPPDMHPPPLVGAIPAPASMALKVMCLDVSINYLVFPRH
;
A
#
# COMPACT_ATOMS: atom_id res chain seq x y z
N MET A 1 6.30 -13.53 10.53
CA MET A 1 5.13 -14.25 9.96
C MET A 1 4.07 -14.60 10.99
N LYS A 2 4.41 -15.14 12.18
CA LYS A 2 3.42 -15.51 13.22
C LYS A 2 2.45 -14.38 13.57
N ALA A 3 2.94 -13.14 13.70
CA ALA A 3 2.12 -11.96 13.99
C ALA A 3 1.08 -11.62 12.89
N VAL A 4 1.41 -11.81 11.61
CA VAL A 4 0.48 -11.58 10.48
C VAL A 4 -0.67 -12.59 10.54
N ILE A 5 -0.33 -13.85 10.80
CA ILE A 5 -1.31 -14.95 10.88
C ILE A 5 -2.27 -14.70 12.05
N GLN A 6 -1.74 -14.30 13.20
CA GLN A 6 -2.54 -13.95 14.37
C GLN A 6 -3.46 -12.76 14.13
N LEU A 7 -3.00 -11.71 13.45
CA LEU A 7 -3.85 -10.56 13.11
C LEU A 7 -4.99 -10.96 12.16
N LYS A 8 -4.68 -11.75 11.12
CA LYS A 8 -5.69 -12.27 10.20
C LYS A 8 -6.71 -13.16 10.88
N GLN A 9 -6.27 -14.03 11.79
CA GLN A 9 -7.17 -14.85 12.60
C GLN A 9 -8.11 -13.97 13.44
N LYS A 10 -7.57 -12.96 14.12
CA LYS A 10 -8.37 -12.00 14.91
C LYS A 10 -9.40 -11.25 14.06
N VAL A 11 -9.02 -10.77 12.87
CA VAL A 11 -9.95 -10.12 11.94
C VAL A 11 -11.04 -11.09 11.51
N ASN A 12 -10.68 -12.31 11.10
CA ASN A 12 -11.63 -13.34 10.70
C ASN A 12 -12.61 -13.70 11.84
N GLU A 13 -12.11 -13.81 13.07
CA GLU A 13 -12.94 -14.07 14.25
C GLU A 13 -13.95 -12.94 14.50
N THR A 14 -13.51 -11.67 14.43
CA THR A 14 -14.40 -10.51 14.63
C THR A 14 -15.46 -10.39 13.54
N LEU A 15 -15.09 -10.66 12.28
CA LEU A 15 -16.02 -10.65 11.15
C LEU A 15 -16.99 -11.84 11.20
N ALA A 16 -16.53 -13.03 11.58
CA ALA A 16 -17.38 -14.21 11.75
C ALA A 16 -18.40 -14.00 12.88
N ALA A 17 -18.01 -13.36 13.98
CA ALA A 17 -18.92 -13.01 15.08
C ALA A 17 -20.01 -12.02 14.63
N LEU A 18 -19.65 -11.04 13.81
CA LEU A 18 -20.60 -10.12 13.19
C LEU A 18 -21.56 -10.85 12.25
N GLN A 19 -21.04 -11.70 11.36
CA GLN A 19 -21.84 -12.46 10.41
C GLN A 19 -22.83 -13.37 11.13
N ALA A 20 -22.37 -14.11 12.15
CA ALA A 20 -23.24 -14.97 12.94
C ALA A 20 -24.37 -14.21 13.65
N LEU A 21 -24.12 -12.95 14.06
CA LEU A 21 -25.16 -12.11 14.66
C LEU A 21 -26.17 -11.62 13.62
N VAL A 22 -25.71 -11.25 12.42
CA VAL A 22 -26.56 -10.88 11.29
C VAL A 22 -27.46 -12.05 10.90
N ASP A 23 -26.90 -13.26 10.77
CA ASP A 23 -27.61 -14.47 10.38
C ASP A 23 -28.66 -14.88 11.44
N ARG A 24 -28.30 -14.87 12.73
CA ARG A 24 -29.22 -15.20 13.83
C ARG A 24 -30.42 -14.27 13.90
N ASN A 25 -30.23 -12.99 13.59
CA ASN A 25 -31.28 -11.97 13.70
C ASN A 25 -31.93 -11.67 12.34
N ARG A 26 -31.56 -12.39 11.26
CA ARG A 26 -32.01 -12.16 9.87
C ARG A 26 -31.97 -10.67 9.48
N LEU A 27 -30.89 -9.99 9.86
CA LEU A 27 -30.77 -8.56 9.64
C LEU A 27 -30.51 -8.27 8.16
N SER A 28 -31.42 -7.54 7.52
CA SER A 28 -31.23 -7.01 6.18
C SER A 28 -30.63 -5.60 6.22
N ILE A 29 -29.99 -5.21 5.12
CA ILE A 29 -29.52 -3.84 4.91
C ILE A 29 -30.73 -2.89 5.03
N GLY A 30 -30.68 -1.95 5.98
CA GLY A 30 -31.77 -1.01 6.26
C GLY A 30 -32.72 -1.41 7.40
N CYS A 31 -32.49 -2.52 8.10
CA CYS A 31 -33.31 -2.95 9.24
C CYS A 31 -33.20 -1.97 10.42
N LYS A 32 -34.33 -1.56 11.01
CA LYS A 32 -34.38 -0.72 12.22
C LYS A 32 -34.05 -1.57 13.45
N LEU A 33 -32.84 -1.41 13.97
CA LEU A 33 -32.38 -2.08 15.19
C LEU A 33 -32.93 -1.40 16.44
N ASN A 34 -33.69 -2.13 17.25
CA ASN A 34 -34.27 -1.62 18.50
C ASN A 34 -33.50 -2.13 19.75
N GLY A 35 -33.38 -1.26 20.76
CA GLY A 35 -32.93 -1.61 22.11
C GLY A 35 -31.51 -2.20 22.21
N ALA A 36 -31.33 -3.18 23.10
CA ALA A 36 -30.04 -3.80 23.44
C ALA A 36 -29.31 -4.46 22.25
N LEU A 37 -30.03 -4.86 21.21
CA LEU A 37 -29.44 -5.44 19.99
C LEU A 37 -28.63 -4.40 19.21
N ARG A 38 -29.13 -3.15 19.13
CA ARG A 38 -28.42 -2.05 18.45
C ARG A 38 -27.05 -1.79 19.07
N GLY A 39 -26.97 -1.75 20.40
CA GLY A 39 -25.71 -1.57 21.12
C GLY A 39 -24.70 -2.70 20.85
N LYS A 40 -25.16 -3.95 20.84
CA LYS A 40 -24.31 -5.11 20.52
C LYS A 40 -23.78 -5.08 19.09
N VAL A 41 -24.62 -4.74 18.10
CA VAL A 41 -24.21 -4.62 16.69
C VAL A 41 -23.18 -3.51 16.51
N ILE A 42 -23.41 -2.33 17.10
CA ILE A 42 -22.49 -1.20 17.03
C ILE A 42 -21.14 -1.57 17.64
N ASN A 43 -21.13 -2.19 18.83
CA ASN A 43 -19.89 -2.59 19.49
C ASN A 43 -19.10 -3.62 18.67
N LEU A 44 -19.76 -4.63 18.12
CA LEU A 44 -19.08 -5.61 17.26
C LEU A 44 -18.57 -4.97 15.97
N TYR A 45 -19.31 -4.04 15.38
CA TYR A 45 -18.87 -3.32 14.18
C TYR A 45 -17.65 -2.45 14.47
N MET A 46 -17.65 -1.70 15.58
CA MET A 46 -16.49 -0.91 16.02
C MET A 46 -15.26 -1.81 16.24
N ASN A 47 -15.43 -2.96 16.91
CA ASN A 47 -14.36 -3.91 17.15
C ASN A 47 -13.80 -4.51 15.84
N ALA A 48 -14.66 -4.89 14.91
CA ALA A 48 -14.22 -5.43 13.62
C ALA A 48 -13.54 -4.35 12.76
N ARG A 49 -14.06 -3.13 12.78
CA ARG A 49 -13.44 -1.99 12.11
C ARG A 49 -12.04 -1.72 12.66
N GLU A 50 -11.87 -1.68 13.98
CA GLU A 50 -10.57 -1.49 14.62
C GLU A 50 -9.59 -2.62 14.28
N ALA A 51 -10.06 -3.88 14.27
CA ALA A 51 -9.23 -5.02 13.88
C ALA A 51 -8.75 -4.90 12.41
N CYS A 52 -9.64 -4.52 11.49
CA CYS A 52 -9.30 -4.29 10.09
C CYS A 52 -8.33 -3.10 9.91
N GLU A 53 -8.54 -2.00 10.63
CA GLU A 53 -7.64 -0.83 10.61
C GLU A 53 -6.25 -1.18 11.14
N ALA A 54 -6.17 -1.97 12.23
CA ALA A 54 -4.92 -2.46 12.77
C ALA A 54 -4.16 -3.34 11.76
N GLU A 55 -4.86 -4.24 11.05
CA GLU A 55 -4.28 -5.06 10.00
C GLU A 55 -3.76 -4.22 8.83
N ALA A 56 -4.58 -3.27 8.34
CA ALA A 56 -4.19 -2.39 7.26
C ALA A 56 -2.94 -1.57 7.62
N ASN A 57 -2.89 -1.04 8.85
CA ASN A 57 -1.73 -0.29 9.35
C ASN A 57 -0.48 -1.17 9.47
N PHE A 58 -0.63 -2.43 9.88
CA PHE A 58 0.48 -3.37 9.94
C PHE A 58 1.04 -3.69 8.54
N VAL A 59 0.16 -3.93 7.55
CA VAL A 59 0.55 -4.16 6.16
C VAL A 59 1.28 -2.93 5.60
N ARG A 60 0.79 -1.71 5.86
CA ARG A 60 1.49 -0.48 5.44
C ARG A 60 2.90 -0.38 6.01
N LYS A 61 3.08 -0.66 7.31
CA LYS A 61 4.42 -0.69 7.95
C LYS A 61 5.35 -1.72 7.31
N LEU A 62 4.85 -2.92 7.01
CA LEU A 62 5.64 -3.94 6.32
C LEU A 62 6.07 -3.49 4.92
N LEU A 63 5.17 -2.82 4.18
CA LEU A 63 5.50 -2.27 2.86
C LEU A 63 6.58 -1.18 2.96
N GLU A 64 6.51 -0.30 3.97
CA GLU A 64 7.55 0.68 4.25
C GLU A 64 8.89 0.03 4.56
N ASP A 65 8.90 -1.04 5.36
CA ASP A 65 10.14 -1.75 5.70
C ASP A 65 10.75 -2.47 4.49
N ILE A 66 9.92 -3.05 3.61
CA ILE A 66 10.37 -3.59 2.32
C ILE A 66 11.01 -2.50 1.47
N GLU A 67 10.41 -1.31 1.43
CA GLU A 67 10.93 -0.18 0.66
C GLU A 67 12.26 0.34 1.23
N LYS A 68 12.39 0.42 2.56
CA LYS A 68 13.67 0.72 3.23
C LYS A 68 14.74 -0.30 2.87
N LEU A 69 14.42 -1.60 2.90
CA LEU A 69 15.36 -2.67 2.54
C LEU A 69 15.81 -2.54 1.08
N ARG A 70 14.87 -2.28 0.16
CA ARG A 70 15.18 -2.05 -1.26
C ARG A 70 16.12 -0.87 -1.46
N ARG A 71 15.94 0.22 -0.72
CA ARG A 71 16.82 1.40 -0.76
C ARG A 71 18.22 1.09 -0.26
N MET A 72 18.33 0.43 0.90
CA MET A 72 19.63 0.03 1.44
C MET A 72 20.37 -0.90 0.47
N ARG A 73 19.68 -1.91 -0.07
CA ARG A 73 20.26 -2.81 -1.09
C ARG A 73 20.75 -2.05 -2.32
N TYR A 74 19.95 -1.11 -2.81
CA TYR A 74 20.33 -0.26 -3.94
C TYR A 74 21.59 0.57 -3.65
N ALA A 75 21.64 1.21 -2.47
CA ALA A 75 22.80 2.01 -2.05
C ALA A 75 24.08 1.16 -1.97
N THR A 76 24.00 -0.03 -1.38
CA THR A 76 25.13 -0.98 -1.31
C THR A 76 25.56 -1.48 -2.70
N GLN A 77 24.61 -1.78 -3.59
CA GLN A 77 24.94 -2.23 -4.94
C GLN A 77 25.59 -1.11 -5.78
N ARG A 78 25.20 0.14 -5.55
CA ARG A 78 25.73 1.30 -6.28
C ARG A 78 27.07 1.81 -5.75
N SER A 79 27.45 1.47 -4.52
CA SER A 79 28.73 1.94 -3.96
C SER A 79 29.97 1.28 -4.60
N GLY A 80 29.79 0.17 -5.33
CA GLY A 80 30.86 -0.50 -6.06
C GLY A 80 30.94 -0.14 -7.54
N LEU A 81 32.06 -0.49 -8.19
CA LEU A 81 32.18 -0.50 -9.64
C LEU A 81 31.34 -1.65 -10.20
N LEU A 82 30.24 -1.32 -10.89
CA LEU A 82 29.35 -2.31 -11.50
C LEU A 82 29.78 -2.62 -12.93
N ALA A 83 29.89 -3.92 -13.25
CA ALA A 83 30.04 -4.33 -14.65
C ALA A 83 28.75 -4.02 -15.44
N ARG A 84 28.87 -3.87 -16.77
CA ARG A 84 27.72 -3.56 -17.66
C ARG A 84 26.53 -4.52 -17.46
N GLY A 85 26.81 -5.82 -17.30
CA GLY A 85 25.78 -6.84 -17.09
C GLY A 85 25.03 -6.65 -15.76
N GLU A 86 25.76 -6.38 -14.69
CA GLU A 86 25.20 -6.15 -13.36
C GLU A 86 24.39 -4.85 -13.31
N LEU A 87 24.89 -3.80 -13.97
CA LEU A 87 24.16 -2.54 -14.11
C LEU A 87 22.82 -2.75 -14.85
N MET A 88 22.81 -3.53 -15.93
CA MET A 88 21.58 -3.82 -16.67
C MET A 88 20.58 -4.60 -15.80
N GLN A 89 21.05 -5.58 -15.04
CA GLN A 89 20.21 -6.32 -14.09
C GLN A 89 19.64 -5.39 -13.01
N LEU A 90 20.45 -4.47 -12.48
CA LEU A 90 20.02 -3.47 -11.51
C LEU A 90 18.93 -2.56 -12.09
N LEU A 91 19.09 -2.10 -13.32
CA LEU A 91 18.09 -1.29 -14.03
C LEU A 91 16.77 -2.05 -14.25
N MET A 92 16.85 -3.29 -14.73
CA MET A 92 15.68 -4.15 -14.90
C MET A 92 14.95 -4.40 -13.58
N GLN A 93 15.69 -4.67 -12.51
CA GLN A 93 15.10 -4.83 -11.18
C GLN A 93 14.43 -3.54 -10.70
N ARG A 94 15.03 -2.37 -10.92
CA ARG A 94 14.41 -1.10 -10.53
C ARG A 94 13.14 -0.82 -11.33
N ALA A 95 13.15 -1.05 -12.64
CA ALA A 95 11.97 -0.86 -13.49
C ALA A 95 10.75 -1.67 -13.02
N ARG A 96 10.97 -2.91 -12.54
CA ARG A 96 9.89 -3.78 -12.01
C ARG A 96 9.29 -3.30 -10.69
N HIS A 97 10.00 -2.48 -9.92
CA HIS A 97 9.57 -2.04 -8.60
C HIS A 97 9.19 -0.56 -8.55
N ILE A 98 9.06 0.10 -9.72
CA ILE A 98 8.53 1.46 -9.80
C ILE A 98 7.09 1.44 -9.23
N PRO A 99 6.74 2.33 -8.29
CA PRO A 99 5.41 2.34 -7.70
C PRO A 99 4.38 2.70 -8.76
N LEU A 100 3.25 2.00 -8.73
CA LEU A 100 2.10 2.33 -9.53
C LEU A 100 1.41 3.57 -8.94
N TRP A 101 1.06 4.53 -9.79
CA TRP A 101 0.22 5.64 -9.37
C TRP A 101 -1.23 5.17 -9.21
N ILE A 102 -1.82 5.43 -8.05
CA ILE A 102 -3.22 5.14 -7.73
C ILE A 102 -3.82 6.44 -7.18
N GLY A 103 -4.65 7.09 -7.99
CA GLY A 103 -5.36 8.32 -7.61
C GLY A 103 -6.86 8.11 -7.41
N PRO A 104 -7.57 9.13 -6.88
CA PRO A 104 -9.03 9.19 -6.91
C PRO A 104 -9.55 9.10 -8.35
N PRO A 105 -10.79 8.60 -8.58
CA PRO A 105 -11.34 8.42 -9.91
C PRO A 105 -11.42 9.72 -10.73
N ASP A 106 -11.58 10.86 -10.06
CA ASP A 106 -11.78 12.16 -10.71
C ASP A 106 -10.47 12.96 -10.90
N MET A 107 -9.32 12.39 -10.56
CA MET A 107 -8.04 13.11 -10.59
C MET A 107 -7.16 12.65 -11.75
N HIS A 108 -6.63 13.59 -12.53
CA HIS A 108 -5.65 13.28 -13.56
C HIS A 108 -4.31 12.90 -12.92
N PRO A 109 -3.58 11.90 -13.46
CA PRO A 109 -2.24 11.57 -13.01
C PRO A 109 -1.30 12.79 -13.06
N PRO A 110 -0.42 12.97 -12.06
CA PRO A 110 0.46 14.12 -12.02
C PRO A 110 1.57 14.01 -13.09
N PRO A 111 2.29 15.11 -13.37
CA PRO A 111 3.40 15.11 -14.34
C PRO A 111 4.36 13.96 -14.09
N LEU A 112 4.95 13.35 -15.12
CA LEU A 112 5.95 12.27 -15.01
C LEU A 112 5.47 10.93 -14.44
N VAL A 113 4.14 10.76 -14.33
CA VAL A 113 3.53 9.43 -14.22
C VAL A 113 3.27 8.90 -15.62
N GLY A 114 3.78 7.70 -15.91
CA GLY A 114 3.59 7.06 -17.22
C GLY A 114 4.15 7.90 -18.37
N ALA A 115 3.29 8.29 -19.32
CA ALA A 115 3.67 9.06 -20.50
C ALA A 115 3.52 10.59 -20.34
N ILE A 116 3.20 11.08 -19.15
CA ILE A 116 2.89 12.50 -18.92
C ILE A 116 4.21 13.29 -18.84
N PRO A 117 4.37 14.37 -19.60
CA PRO A 117 5.63 15.11 -19.67
C PRO A 117 5.94 15.87 -18.38
N ALA A 118 7.22 16.24 -18.21
CA ALA A 118 7.64 17.18 -17.17
C ALA A 118 7.12 18.59 -17.50
N PRO A 119 6.78 19.42 -16.50
CA PRO A 119 6.61 20.85 -16.73
C PRO A 119 7.96 21.49 -17.08
N ALA A 120 7.97 22.43 -18.03
CA ALA A 120 9.20 23.06 -18.52
C ALA A 120 10.01 23.82 -17.45
N SER A 121 9.36 24.24 -16.36
CA SER A 121 10.00 24.92 -15.23
C SER A 121 10.62 23.97 -14.18
N MET A 122 10.48 22.65 -14.37
CA MET A 122 10.88 21.69 -13.36
C MET A 122 12.39 21.39 -13.43
N ALA A 123 13.12 21.73 -12.37
CA ALA A 123 14.51 21.34 -12.21
C ALA A 123 14.61 19.82 -11.91
N LEU A 124 15.29 19.08 -12.78
CA LEU A 124 15.51 17.65 -12.59
C LEU A 124 16.69 17.42 -11.64
N LYS A 125 16.50 16.56 -10.63
CA LYS A 125 17.58 16.18 -9.72
C LYS A 125 18.48 15.14 -10.39
N VAL A 126 19.71 15.55 -10.73
CA VAL A 126 20.74 14.65 -11.27
C VAL A 126 21.06 13.56 -10.24
N MET A 127 21.16 12.30 -10.69
CA MET A 127 21.39 11.08 -9.88
C MET A 127 20.18 10.51 -9.10
N CYS A 128 18.93 10.85 -9.44
CA CYS A 128 17.76 10.18 -8.88
C CYS A 128 17.47 8.83 -9.56
N LEU A 129 18.23 7.80 -9.20
CA LEU A 129 17.72 6.41 -9.28
C LEU A 129 17.05 5.99 -7.97
N ASP A 130 17.08 6.83 -6.93
CA ASP A 130 16.23 6.68 -5.76
C ASP A 130 14.83 7.16 -6.06
N VAL A 131 13.95 6.19 -6.23
CA VAL A 131 12.50 6.33 -6.38
C VAL A 131 11.89 6.74 -5.02
N SER A 132 12.47 7.73 -4.35
CA SER A 132 11.70 8.58 -3.45
C SER A 132 10.85 9.46 -4.35
N ILE A 133 9.59 9.07 -4.50
CA ILE A 133 8.43 9.92 -4.80
C ILE A 133 8.88 11.29 -5.33
N ASN A 134 9.10 11.33 -6.64
CA ASN A 134 9.04 12.47 -7.54
C ASN A 134 9.86 12.09 -8.79
N TYR A 135 9.24 11.21 -9.57
CA TYR A 135 9.28 11.29 -11.03
C TYR A 135 10.59 10.96 -11.77
N LEU A 136 10.59 9.78 -12.40
CA LEU A 136 11.63 9.36 -13.35
C LEU A 136 11.39 10.00 -14.72
N VAL A 137 12.33 10.84 -15.18
CA VAL A 137 12.47 11.25 -16.59
C VAL A 137 13.63 10.48 -17.19
N PHE A 138 13.36 9.67 -18.22
CA PHE A 138 14.39 9.27 -19.17
C PHE A 138 14.47 10.33 -20.29
N PRO A 139 15.62 10.99 -20.50
CA PRO A 139 15.78 11.86 -21.64
C PRO A 139 15.76 11.01 -22.92
N ARG A 140 14.82 11.29 -23.83
CA ARG A 140 14.94 10.84 -25.22
C ARG A 140 15.87 11.83 -25.92
N HIS A 141 17.00 11.32 -26.41
CA HIS A 141 17.77 11.97 -27.48
C HIS A 141 17.05 11.78 -28.82
#